data_AF-A0A953GK85-F1
#
_entry.id   AF-A0A953GK85-F1
#
_cell.length_a   1.000
_cell.length_b   1.000
_cell.length_c   1.000
_cell.angle_alpha   90.00
_cell.angle_beta   90.00
_cell.angle_gamma   90.00
#
_symmetry.space_group_name_H-M   'P 1'
#
loop_
_entity.id
_entity.type
_entity.pdbx_description
1 polymer ?
#
loop_
_entity_poly.entity_id
_entity_poly.type
_entity_poly.pdbx_seq_one_letter_code
_entity_poly.pdbx_strand_id
1 'polypeptide(L)'
;MTTEIRLPARSSGIGAEDFQRDLGRYWRHVRRAGGLPIAQTGWIYKTAFKTLLAALNDTSGPTEEAGHGRLHFMRAALTALGALSVNDNGDLTVVEGAAYLSLPLPVRVRMLFELWRDSPFWYELNRIATPHFREERPPEPPPEMARGRATALRLLGESVREAGRWVSFDRYADHVKRVDVGFLLRRSTDRRGYAGRFQHLYHPLGNTPYVSANNAYGITFEVRDPEKAWERVERLALAAMLAGPLRWMGLADIGTLRDDNALPNHADGVPVDALRLSPAGAWLLANGPEPDFTESGGRVVVQPNFSILAIEPMADAVLIDLDHFAETRGGDRAALYELTRSSVYHGQRAGWTAARIIAFLEGHQGAPLPVNVRRSLEEWQQQHERITFVRGARLLQYADDEARAGARESLGATSLRMVSDRFDLVTTAQPLDTLVNTLREAGWVPQVSREQEDDRAGVVHVNADGTLTLNQPVISLEALADLDLLAEPEGEGYTLSAAHVRAAMGRGVLAEQAVATLAHLADGPLPEGVVDALHGWTSFYGEATAREMIALTFSHLDVMEHALADPELARLLQAIPGATLPIVLIERRNFARARAALIARGLALSGDPVKADNA
;
A
#
# COMPACT_ATOMS: atom_id res chain seq x y z
N MET A 1 -37.59 50.25 8.98
CA MET A 1 -38.02 50.61 7.62
C MET A 1 -37.27 49.76 6.62
N THR A 2 -38.01 48.85 6.00
CA THR A 2 -37.62 47.90 4.95
C THR A 2 -37.19 48.66 3.71
N THR A 3 -35.89 48.63 3.39
CA THR A 3 -35.43 48.85 2.01
C THR A 3 -34.87 47.53 1.55
N GLU A 4 -35.72 46.75 0.88
CA GLU A 4 -35.27 45.70 -0.03
C GLU A 4 -34.26 46.33 -1.00
N ILE A 5 -33.12 45.68 -1.15
CA ILE A 5 -32.13 46.10 -2.14
C ILE A 5 -32.68 45.65 -3.49
N ARG A 6 -32.48 46.47 -4.54
CA ARG A 6 -32.69 46.02 -5.93
C ARG A 6 -31.99 44.68 -6.12
N LEU A 7 -32.68 43.73 -6.77
CA LEU A 7 -32.09 42.46 -7.18
C LEU A 7 -30.75 42.73 -7.88
N PRO A 8 -29.68 41.99 -7.54
CA PRO A 8 -28.37 42.19 -8.15
C PRO A 8 -28.43 41.98 -9.66
N ALA A 9 -27.63 42.73 -10.41
CA ALA A 9 -27.63 42.69 -11.88
C ALA A 9 -27.13 41.35 -12.44
N ARG A 10 -26.25 40.68 -11.68
CA ARG A 10 -25.78 39.30 -11.90
C ARG A 10 -25.69 38.58 -10.55
N SER A 11 -26.13 37.34 -10.50
CA SER A 11 -25.99 36.46 -9.33
C SER A 11 -25.22 35.21 -9.72
N SER A 12 -24.31 34.75 -8.85
CA SER A 12 -23.63 33.47 -9.03
C SER A 12 -23.81 32.62 -7.78
N GLY A 13 -24.40 31.44 -7.96
CA GLY A 13 -24.66 30.45 -6.92
C GLY A 13 -24.20 29.08 -7.38
N ILE A 14 -23.65 28.30 -6.46
CA ILE A 14 -23.34 26.88 -6.62
C ILE A 14 -24.22 26.14 -5.62
N GLY A 15 -24.85 25.02 -5.98
CA GLY A 15 -25.60 24.22 -5.02
C GLY A 15 -24.68 23.53 -4.02
N ALA A 16 -25.12 23.38 -2.76
CA ALA A 16 -24.35 22.60 -1.77
C ALA A 16 -24.16 21.14 -2.23
N GLU A 17 -25.15 20.58 -2.92
CA GLU A 17 -25.09 19.25 -3.54
C GLU A 17 -24.03 19.16 -4.63
N ASP A 18 -23.96 20.18 -5.49
CA ASP A 18 -22.98 20.23 -6.58
C ASP A 18 -21.56 20.32 -6.02
N PHE A 19 -21.35 21.08 -4.95
CA PHE A 19 -20.04 21.14 -4.29
C PHE A 19 -19.64 19.79 -3.69
N GLN A 20 -20.57 19.08 -3.05
CA GLN A 20 -20.31 17.74 -2.50
C GLN A 20 -20.02 16.71 -3.59
N ARG A 21 -20.75 16.77 -4.70
CA ARG A 21 -20.48 15.95 -5.90
C ARG A 21 -19.09 16.22 -6.46
N ASP A 22 -18.68 17.49 -6.50
CA ASP A 22 -17.36 17.87 -6.96
C ASP A 22 -16.26 17.38 -6.01
N LEU A 23 -16.48 17.34 -4.68
CA LEU A 23 -15.55 16.69 -3.75
C LEU A 23 -15.41 15.19 -4.06
N GLY A 24 -16.53 14.50 -4.34
CA GLY A 24 -16.52 13.10 -4.76
C GLY A 24 -15.79 12.87 -6.09
N ARG A 25 -15.97 13.76 -7.08
CA ARG A 25 -15.25 13.73 -8.37
C ARG A 25 -13.75 13.98 -8.19
N TYR A 26 -13.37 14.95 -7.35
CA TYR A 26 -11.97 15.20 -7.01
C TYR A 26 -11.33 13.95 -6.43
N TRP A 27 -11.94 13.35 -5.41
CA TRP A 27 -11.41 12.17 -4.74
C TRP A 27 -11.24 10.99 -5.70
N ARG A 28 -12.26 10.70 -6.53
CA ARG A 28 -12.21 9.63 -7.54
C ARG A 28 -11.13 9.86 -8.59
N HIS A 29 -10.89 11.11 -9.00
CA HIS A 29 -9.82 11.45 -9.93
C HIS A 29 -8.44 11.13 -9.34
N VAL A 30 -8.18 11.52 -8.09
CA VAL A 30 -6.92 11.21 -7.38
C VAL A 30 -6.72 9.69 -7.29
N ARG A 31 -7.77 8.94 -6.91
CA ARG A 31 -7.73 7.47 -6.83
C ARG A 31 -7.36 6.83 -8.17
N ARG A 32 -8.00 7.25 -9.25
CA ARG A 32 -7.76 6.73 -10.61
C ARG A 32 -6.36 7.03 -11.11
N ALA A 33 -5.83 8.21 -10.79
CA ALA A 33 -4.48 8.61 -11.19
C ALA A 33 -3.38 7.83 -10.45
N GLY A 34 -3.72 7.08 -9.39
CA GLY A 34 -2.74 6.45 -8.50
C GLY A 34 -2.01 7.44 -7.60
N GLY A 35 -2.51 8.66 -7.51
CA GLY A 35 -1.88 9.80 -6.84
C GLY A 35 -1.65 10.99 -7.78
N LEU A 36 -1.60 12.20 -7.23
CA LEU A 36 -1.23 13.41 -7.97
C LEU A 36 0.08 13.98 -7.42
N PRO A 37 1.08 14.25 -8.28
CA PRO A 37 2.35 14.78 -7.81
C PRO A 37 2.20 16.20 -7.26
N ILE A 38 2.86 16.48 -6.14
CA ILE A 38 2.95 17.80 -5.50
C ILE A 38 4.37 18.33 -5.64
N ALA A 39 4.53 19.57 -6.09
CA ALA A 39 5.82 20.24 -6.15
C ALA A 39 6.35 20.58 -4.74
N GLN A 40 7.65 20.84 -4.62
CA GLN A 40 8.26 21.28 -3.35
C GLN A 40 7.62 22.55 -2.76
N THR A 41 6.98 23.36 -3.60
CA THR A 41 6.23 24.55 -3.21
C THR A 41 4.87 24.24 -2.55
N GLY A 42 4.45 22.96 -2.52
CA GLY A 42 3.20 22.49 -1.92
C GLY A 42 1.98 22.50 -2.85
N TRP A 43 2.19 22.76 -4.15
CA TRP A 43 1.13 22.84 -5.17
C TRP A 43 1.13 21.62 -6.08
N ILE A 44 -0.06 21.21 -6.55
CA ILE A 44 -0.18 20.15 -7.56
C ILE A 44 0.51 20.60 -8.86
N TYR A 45 1.27 19.70 -9.48
CA TYR A 45 1.92 19.98 -10.77
C TYR A 45 0.89 20.39 -11.83
N LYS A 46 1.23 21.39 -12.64
CA LYS A 46 0.35 22.00 -13.65
C LYS A 46 -0.30 20.98 -14.61
N THR A 47 0.44 19.96 -15.03
CA THR A 47 -0.07 18.90 -15.92
C THR A 47 -1.16 18.06 -15.24
N ALA A 48 -0.91 17.62 -14.00
CA ALA A 48 -1.88 16.89 -13.19
C ALA A 48 -3.09 17.76 -12.80
N PHE A 49 -2.87 19.06 -12.56
CA PHE A 49 -3.96 19.99 -12.26
C PHE A 49 -4.90 20.21 -13.45
N LYS A 50 -4.38 20.27 -14.68
CA LYS A 50 -5.21 20.37 -15.91
C LYS A 50 -6.11 19.16 -16.12
N THR A 51 -5.64 17.95 -15.81
CA THR A 51 -6.48 16.75 -15.92
C THR A 51 -7.56 16.73 -14.85
N LEU A 52 -7.26 17.23 -13.64
CA LEU A 52 -8.23 17.41 -12.57
C LEU A 52 -9.31 18.44 -12.92
N LEU A 53 -8.93 19.59 -13.51
CA LEU A 53 -9.88 20.59 -14.00
C LEU A 53 -10.85 20.00 -15.04
N ALA A 54 -10.32 19.21 -15.97
CA ALA A 54 -11.15 18.51 -16.96
C ALA A 54 -12.11 17.51 -16.30
N ALA A 55 -11.66 16.77 -15.28
CA ALA A 55 -12.50 15.82 -14.55
C ALA A 55 -13.62 16.48 -13.73
N LEU A 56 -13.42 17.73 -13.31
CA LEU A 56 -14.40 18.56 -12.59
C LEU A 56 -15.26 19.42 -13.52
N ASN A 57 -15.07 19.33 -14.85
CA ASN A 57 -15.70 20.21 -15.84
C ASN A 57 -15.46 21.72 -15.58
N ASP A 58 -14.36 22.07 -14.92
CA ASP A 58 -14.00 23.46 -14.62
C ASP A 58 -12.92 23.93 -15.61
N THR A 59 -13.35 24.40 -16.79
CA THR A 59 -12.44 24.83 -17.87
C THR A 59 -12.23 26.35 -17.95
N SER A 60 -12.92 27.12 -17.11
CA SER A 60 -12.98 28.57 -17.19
C SER A 60 -12.02 29.30 -16.24
N GLY A 61 -11.37 28.57 -15.33
CA GLY A 61 -10.49 29.12 -14.30
C GLY A 61 -8.98 29.08 -14.61
N PRO A 62 -8.14 29.57 -13.67
CA PRO A 62 -6.68 29.48 -13.77
C PRO A 62 -6.19 28.04 -13.93
N THR A 63 -5.18 27.84 -14.78
CA THR A 63 -4.64 26.50 -15.08
C THR A 63 -3.67 25.94 -14.03
N GLU A 64 -3.59 26.57 -12.86
CA GLU A 64 -2.67 26.23 -11.76
C GLU A 64 -3.38 26.37 -10.41
N GLU A 65 -3.10 25.45 -9.48
CA GLU A 65 -3.78 25.39 -8.17
C GLU A 65 -3.61 26.67 -7.35
N ALA A 66 -2.42 27.29 -7.40
CA ALA A 66 -2.13 28.52 -6.66
C ALA A 66 -3.11 29.66 -6.99
N GLY A 67 -3.54 29.74 -8.26
CA GLY A 67 -4.55 30.71 -8.72
C GLY A 67 -5.99 30.25 -8.54
N HIS A 68 -6.23 28.98 -8.18
CA HIS A 68 -7.56 28.38 -8.20
C HIS A 68 -8.09 28.12 -6.79
N GLY A 69 -8.68 29.15 -6.17
CA GLY A 69 -9.11 29.11 -4.77
C GLY A 69 -10.02 27.95 -4.39
N ARG A 70 -11.05 27.70 -5.21
CA ARG A 70 -12.02 26.63 -4.98
C ARG A 70 -11.38 25.24 -4.92
N LEU A 71 -10.55 24.87 -5.89
CA LEU A 71 -9.93 23.53 -5.94
C LEU A 71 -8.90 23.35 -4.84
N HIS A 72 -8.14 24.40 -4.50
CA HIS A 72 -7.26 24.35 -3.34
C HIS A 72 -8.05 24.15 -2.04
N PHE A 73 -9.20 24.82 -1.89
CA PHE A 73 -10.09 24.61 -0.74
C PHE A 73 -10.63 23.18 -0.71
N MET A 74 -11.05 22.62 -1.85
CA MET A 74 -11.50 21.22 -1.95
C MET A 74 -10.41 20.24 -1.50
N ARG A 75 -9.16 20.42 -1.96
CA ARG A 75 -8.03 19.61 -1.52
C ARG A 75 -7.83 19.71 -0.02
N ALA A 76 -7.74 20.93 0.50
CA ALA A 76 -7.49 21.17 1.93
C ALA A 76 -8.62 20.59 2.80
N ALA A 77 -9.88 20.71 2.36
CA ALA A 77 -11.04 20.14 3.03
C ALA A 77 -11.00 18.61 3.02
N LEU A 78 -10.77 17.97 1.86
CA LEU A 78 -10.66 16.51 1.78
C LEU A 78 -9.49 15.95 2.61
N THR A 79 -8.37 16.67 2.68
CA THR A 79 -7.26 16.29 3.58
C THR A 79 -7.66 16.41 5.05
N ALA A 80 -8.30 17.51 5.44
CA ALA A 80 -8.76 17.70 6.82
C ALA A 80 -9.88 16.73 7.24
N LEU A 81 -10.67 16.25 6.28
CA LEU A 81 -11.68 15.19 6.45
C LEU A 81 -11.08 13.78 6.49
N GLY A 82 -9.76 13.63 6.30
CA GLY A 82 -9.09 12.34 6.25
C GLY A 82 -9.40 11.53 4.99
N ALA A 83 -9.87 12.16 3.92
CA ALA A 83 -10.17 11.50 2.64
C ALA A 83 -8.98 11.52 1.67
N LEU A 84 -8.05 12.47 1.84
CA LEU A 84 -6.79 12.57 1.09
C LEU A 84 -5.61 12.67 2.06
N SER A 85 -4.46 12.14 1.66
CA SER A 85 -3.19 12.26 2.38
C SER A 85 -2.05 12.49 1.40
N VAL A 86 -0.90 12.93 1.91
CA VAL A 86 0.35 12.93 1.12
C VAL A 86 1.16 11.71 1.55
N ASN A 87 1.59 10.90 0.58
CA ASN A 87 2.40 9.71 0.86
C ASN A 87 3.88 10.07 1.05
N ASP A 88 4.72 9.08 1.38
CA ASP A 88 6.16 9.25 1.60
C ASP A 88 6.91 9.79 0.36
N ASN A 89 6.34 9.59 -0.83
CA ASN A 89 6.90 10.09 -2.10
C ASN A 89 6.53 11.55 -2.39
N GLY A 90 5.69 12.18 -1.55
CA GLY A 90 5.21 13.54 -1.76
C GLY A 90 4.01 13.66 -2.70
N ASP A 91 3.38 12.55 -3.10
CA ASP A 91 2.19 12.55 -3.94
C ASP A 91 0.91 12.62 -3.09
N LEU A 92 -0.09 13.37 -3.58
CA LEU A 92 -1.43 13.39 -3.03
C LEU A 92 -2.16 12.08 -3.37
N THR A 93 -2.48 11.27 -2.38
CA THR A 93 -3.18 9.99 -2.54
C THR A 93 -4.53 10.00 -1.83
N VAL A 94 -5.40 9.06 -2.18
CA VAL A 94 -6.64 8.81 -1.44
C VAL A 94 -6.37 7.99 -0.18
N VAL A 95 -7.14 8.26 0.86
CA VAL A 95 -7.26 7.37 2.02
C VAL A 95 -8.43 6.42 1.76
N GLU A 96 -8.12 5.15 1.51
CA GLU A 96 -9.14 4.12 1.27
C GLU A 96 -10.00 3.92 2.53
N GLY A 97 -11.32 3.76 2.35
CA GLY A 97 -12.27 3.61 3.45
C GLY A 97 -12.62 4.91 4.19
N ALA A 98 -12.31 6.09 3.62
CA ALA A 98 -12.70 7.38 4.20
C ALA A 98 -14.23 7.48 4.36
N ALA A 99 -14.69 7.50 5.61
CA ALA A 99 -16.11 7.45 5.95
C ALA A 99 -16.92 8.62 5.36
N TYR A 100 -16.31 9.80 5.24
CA TYR A 100 -16.97 11.03 4.83
C TYR A 100 -17.83 10.89 3.57
N LEU A 101 -17.29 10.31 2.49
CA LEU A 101 -17.98 10.20 1.20
C LEU A 101 -19.13 9.18 1.21
N SER A 102 -19.21 8.35 2.25
CA SER A 102 -20.27 7.37 2.44
C SER A 102 -21.42 7.88 3.32
N LEU A 103 -21.28 9.06 3.93
CA LEU A 103 -22.31 9.65 4.77
C LEU A 103 -23.43 10.27 3.92
N PRO A 104 -24.68 10.33 4.43
CA PRO A 104 -25.78 11.05 3.77
C PRO A 104 -25.46 12.53 3.50
N LEU A 105 -25.97 13.12 2.41
CA LEU A 105 -25.68 14.52 2.03
C LEU A 105 -25.79 15.53 3.17
N PRO A 106 -26.90 15.55 3.96
CA PRO A 106 -27.06 16.57 4.99
C PRO A 106 -25.94 16.48 6.02
N VAL A 107 -25.52 15.26 6.36
CA VAL A 107 -24.40 15.01 7.29
C VAL A 107 -23.10 15.51 6.69
N ARG A 108 -22.82 15.23 5.41
CA ARG A 108 -21.61 15.71 4.72
C ARG A 108 -21.54 17.23 4.67
N VAL A 109 -22.63 17.88 4.28
CA VAL A 109 -22.75 19.35 4.19
C VAL A 109 -22.50 20.00 5.55
N ARG A 110 -23.17 19.51 6.61
CA ARG A 110 -22.98 20.01 7.97
C ARG A 110 -21.55 19.80 8.46
N MET A 111 -21.02 18.59 8.31
CA MET A 111 -19.70 18.24 8.83
C MET A 111 -18.59 19.05 8.16
N LEU A 112 -18.67 19.26 6.84
CA LEU A 112 -17.75 20.14 6.12
C LEU A 112 -17.85 21.60 6.59
N PHE A 113 -19.08 22.11 6.78
CA PHE A 113 -19.29 23.47 7.24
C PHE A 113 -18.71 23.68 8.65
N GLU A 114 -18.96 22.75 9.58
CA GLU A 114 -18.44 22.79 10.94
C GLU A 114 -16.92 22.65 10.95
N LEU A 115 -16.36 21.76 10.12
CA LEU A 115 -14.93 21.67 9.92
C LEU A 115 -14.34 23.01 9.44
N TRP A 116 -14.92 23.65 8.42
CA TRP A 116 -14.43 24.96 7.98
C TRP A 116 -14.58 26.03 9.07
N ARG A 117 -15.69 26.04 9.82
CA ARG A 117 -15.92 27.02 10.89
C ARG A 117 -14.91 26.86 12.02
N ASP A 118 -14.63 25.64 12.43
CA ASP A 118 -13.98 25.34 13.71
C ASP A 118 -12.52 24.91 13.55
N SER A 119 -12.12 24.39 12.38
CA SER A 119 -10.78 23.85 12.13
C SER A 119 -9.87 24.81 11.36
N PRO A 120 -8.54 24.69 11.54
CA PRO A 120 -7.63 25.73 11.16
C PRO A 120 -6.99 25.35 9.77
N PHE A 121 -7.66 24.52 8.95
CA PHE A 121 -7.13 24.04 7.66
C PHE A 121 -7.16 25.09 6.52
N TRP A 122 -7.91 26.18 6.67
CA TRP A 122 -8.06 27.25 5.67
C TRP A 122 -7.75 28.61 6.28
N TYR A 123 -7.20 29.55 5.50
CA TYR A 123 -6.86 30.90 5.94
C TYR A 123 -7.42 31.95 4.96
N GLU A 124 -8.50 32.64 5.34
CA GLU A 124 -9.10 33.70 4.50
C GLU A 124 -8.20 34.93 4.36
N LEU A 125 -7.34 35.18 5.35
CA LEU A 125 -6.37 36.28 5.30
C LEU A 125 -5.38 36.12 4.13
N ASN A 126 -5.07 34.89 3.70
CA ASN A 126 -4.24 34.66 2.51
C ASN A 126 -4.95 35.05 1.20
N ARG A 127 -6.23 35.40 1.24
CA ARG A 127 -7.10 35.69 0.09
C ARG A 127 -7.61 37.13 0.05
N ILE A 128 -7.10 38.01 0.92
CA ILE A 128 -7.42 39.44 0.87
C ILE A 128 -6.45 40.16 -0.08
N ALA A 129 -6.94 41.23 -0.73
CA ALA A 129 -6.12 42.02 -1.66
C ALA A 129 -5.07 42.91 -0.97
N THR A 130 -5.18 43.12 0.35
CA THR A 130 -4.22 43.92 1.10
C THR A 130 -2.88 43.19 1.20
N PRO A 131 -1.76 43.79 0.72
CA PRO A 131 -0.45 43.19 0.84
C PRO A 131 -0.11 42.94 2.31
N HIS A 132 0.41 41.76 2.58
CA HIS A 132 0.78 41.33 3.92
C HIS A 132 1.85 40.26 3.83
N PHE A 133 2.66 40.14 4.88
CA PHE A 133 3.68 39.10 5.01
C PHE A 133 3.61 38.51 6.41
N ARG A 134 4.05 37.26 6.53
CA ARG A 134 4.04 36.51 7.78
C ARG A 134 5.48 36.37 8.26
N GLU A 135 5.77 36.83 9.47
CA GLU A 135 7.14 36.87 10.02
C GLU A 135 7.54 35.51 10.63
N GLU A 136 6.59 34.78 11.21
CA GLU A 136 6.78 33.42 11.72
C GLU A 136 5.59 32.54 11.32
N ARG A 137 5.83 31.29 10.92
CA ARG A 137 4.76 30.34 10.59
C ARG A 137 4.39 29.58 11.87
N PRO A 138 3.30 29.93 12.58
CA PRO A 138 2.82 29.07 13.65
C PRO A 138 2.41 27.71 13.03
N PRO A 139 2.64 26.59 13.74
CA PRO A 139 2.34 25.25 13.23
C PRO A 139 0.85 25.03 12.94
N GLU A 140 -0.06 25.81 13.55
CA GLU A 140 -1.51 25.77 13.34
C GLU A 140 -2.10 27.20 13.43
N PRO A 141 -3.19 27.55 12.71
CA PRO A 141 -3.81 28.86 12.91
C PRO A 141 -4.33 29.04 14.33
N PRO A 142 -4.37 30.30 14.79
CA PRO A 142 -4.76 30.59 16.16
C PRO A 142 -6.27 30.33 16.39
N PRO A 143 -6.68 29.96 17.61
CA PRO A 143 -8.10 29.81 18.00
C PRO A 143 -8.97 31.03 17.68
N GLU A 144 -8.35 32.22 17.62
CA GLU A 144 -8.93 33.48 17.13
C GLU A 144 -9.66 33.34 15.79
N MET A 145 -9.19 32.47 14.90
CA MET A 145 -9.77 32.27 13.58
C MET A 145 -11.16 31.64 13.66
N ALA A 146 -11.28 30.52 14.38
CA ALA A 146 -12.54 29.81 14.56
C ALA A 146 -13.57 30.72 15.26
N ARG A 147 -13.13 31.46 16.29
CA ARG A 147 -13.96 32.48 16.95
C ARG A 147 -14.42 33.56 15.95
N GLY A 148 -13.49 34.08 15.14
CA GLY A 148 -13.79 35.10 14.14
C GLY A 148 -14.82 34.64 13.12
N ARG A 149 -14.69 33.40 12.61
CA ARG A 149 -15.69 32.75 11.75
C ARG A 149 -17.03 32.64 12.45
N ALA A 150 -17.07 32.07 13.66
CA ALA A 150 -18.31 31.89 14.42
C ALA A 150 -19.05 33.23 14.65
N THR A 151 -18.34 34.30 15.01
CA THR A 151 -18.92 35.64 15.16
C THR A 151 -19.47 36.18 13.85
N ALA A 152 -18.69 36.12 12.77
CA ALA A 152 -19.12 36.58 11.45
C ALA A 152 -20.37 35.84 10.96
N LEU A 153 -20.37 34.51 11.07
CA LEU A 153 -21.47 33.63 10.64
C LEU A 153 -22.75 33.84 11.47
N ARG A 154 -22.64 34.01 12.78
CA ARG A 154 -23.78 34.33 13.64
C ARG A 154 -24.43 35.65 13.22
N LEU A 155 -23.62 36.71 13.05
CA LEU A 155 -24.10 38.04 12.66
C LEU A 155 -24.65 38.05 11.23
N LEU A 156 -24.13 37.18 10.36
CA LEU A 156 -24.67 36.95 9.02
C LEU A 156 -26.08 36.36 9.09
N GLY A 157 -26.27 35.31 9.89
CA GLY A 157 -27.58 34.71 10.14
C GLY A 157 -28.61 35.72 10.66
N GLU A 158 -28.22 36.53 11.65
CA GLU A 158 -29.05 37.61 12.22
C GLU A 158 -29.41 38.70 11.20
N SER A 159 -28.51 38.98 10.26
CA SER A 159 -28.69 40.00 9.21
C SER A 159 -29.64 39.54 8.10
N VAL A 160 -29.52 38.27 7.68
CA VAL A 160 -30.31 37.70 6.58
C VAL A 160 -31.70 37.25 7.05
N ARG A 161 -31.79 36.65 8.25
CA ARG A 161 -33.00 36.12 8.91
C ARG A 161 -33.73 34.98 8.20
N GLU A 162 -33.91 35.08 6.88
CA GLU A 162 -34.69 34.15 6.08
C GLU A 162 -33.96 33.78 4.77
N ALA A 163 -34.10 32.54 4.33
CA ALA A 163 -33.54 32.07 3.07
C ALA A 163 -34.04 32.92 1.89
N GLY A 164 -33.22 33.08 0.85
CA GLY A 164 -33.69 33.75 -0.37
C GLY A 164 -33.71 35.29 -0.31
N ARG A 165 -33.48 35.90 0.85
CA ARG A 165 -33.43 37.35 1.01
C ARG A 165 -32.03 37.92 0.69
N TRP A 166 -31.98 38.91 -0.20
CA TRP A 166 -30.76 39.66 -0.48
C TRP A 166 -30.47 40.72 0.59
N VAL A 167 -29.23 40.75 1.08
CA VAL A 167 -28.70 41.70 2.05
C VAL A 167 -27.47 42.39 1.48
N SER A 168 -27.28 43.67 1.83
CA SER A 168 -26.13 44.47 1.38
C SER A 168 -24.90 44.04 2.15
N PHE A 169 -23.81 43.81 1.42
CA PHE A 169 -22.52 43.49 2.04
C PHE A 169 -22.05 44.61 2.96
N ASP A 170 -22.20 45.88 2.56
CA ASP A 170 -21.85 47.03 3.39
C ASP A 170 -22.65 47.06 4.69
N ARG A 171 -23.97 46.83 4.64
CA ARG A 171 -24.80 46.78 5.85
C ARG A 171 -24.39 45.65 6.79
N TYR A 172 -24.05 44.49 6.24
CA TYR A 172 -23.55 43.35 7.01
C TYR A 172 -22.18 43.65 7.64
N ALA A 173 -21.22 44.15 6.85
CA ALA A 173 -19.89 44.51 7.33
C ALA A 173 -19.96 45.58 8.43
N ASP A 174 -20.78 46.61 8.24
CA ASP A 174 -21.05 47.64 9.26
C ASP A 174 -21.68 47.05 10.53
N HIS A 175 -22.56 46.05 10.38
CA HIS A 175 -23.14 45.37 11.53
C HIS A 175 -22.08 44.61 12.33
N VAL A 176 -21.21 43.86 11.66
CA VAL A 176 -20.06 43.18 12.28
C VAL A 176 -19.16 44.19 12.98
N LYS A 177 -18.77 45.27 12.30
CA LYS A 177 -17.91 46.33 12.85
C LYS A 177 -18.48 46.95 14.12
N ARG A 178 -19.79 47.22 14.15
CA ARG A 178 -20.48 47.83 15.30
C ARG A 178 -20.60 46.88 16.49
N VAL A 179 -20.85 45.58 16.24
CA VAL A 179 -21.06 44.60 17.30
C VAL A 179 -19.73 44.08 17.85
N ASP A 180 -18.77 43.78 16.98
CA ASP A 180 -17.46 43.28 17.36
C ASP A 180 -16.39 43.76 16.38
N VAL A 181 -15.86 44.96 16.66
CA VAL A 181 -14.79 45.58 15.87
C VAL A 181 -13.48 44.78 15.88
N GLY A 182 -13.32 43.85 16.82
CA GLY A 182 -12.14 43.01 17.00
C GLY A 182 -12.40 41.52 16.74
N PHE A 183 -13.46 41.19 15.99
CA PHE A 183 -13.91 39.80 15.82
C PHE A 183 -12.78 38.89 15.30
N LEU A 184 -12.03 39.36 14.30
CA LEU A 184 -10.93 38.64 13.67
C LEU A 184 -9.58 38.93 14.34
N LEU A 185 -9.22 40.21 14.44
CA LEU A 185 -7.99 40.67 15.09
C LEU A 185 -8.34 41.29 16.46
N ARG A 186 -7.93 40.60 17.54
CA ARG A 186 -8.17 41.10 18.89
C ARG A 186 -7.46 42.43 19.09
N ARG A 187 -8.20 43.41 19.63
CA ARG A 187 -7.63 44.67 20.08
C ARG A 187 -7.23 44.48 21.53
N SER A 188 -5.93 44.34 21.80
CA SER A 188 -5.44 44.19 23.17
C SER A 188 -5.90 45.38 24.02
N THR A 189 -6.64 45.11 25.10
CA THR A 189 -6.96 46.10 26.13
C THR A 189 -5.83 46.24 27.15
N ASP A 190 -4.87 45.30 27.17
CA ASP A 190 -3.83 45.24 28.18
C ASP A 190 -2.56 45.94 27.67
N ARG A 191 -2.32 47.13 28.22
CA ARG A 191 -1.16 48.01 27.99
C ARG A 191 0.17 47.45 28.53
N ARG A 192 0.30 46.14 28.71
CA ARG A 192 1.40 45.49 29.46
C ARG A 192 2.03 44.33 28.70
N GLY A 193 2.33 44.53 27.43
CA GLY A 193 3.24 43.66 26.68
C GLY A 193 4.54 44.43 26.44
N TYR A 194 5.67 43.81 26.76
CA TYR A 194 7.05 44.31 26.68
C TYR A 194 7.50 44.61 25.23
N ALA A 195 6.70 45.27 24.40
CA ALA A 195 7.15 45.82 23.13
C ALA A 195 8.21 46.88 23.46
N GLY A 196 9.45 46.61 23.05
CA GLY A 196 10.63 47.37 23.42
C GLY A 196 10.37 48.88 23.37
N ARG A 197 10.78 49.55 24.45
CA ARG A 197 10.62 50.99 24.75
C ARG A 197 11.12 51.96 23.66
N PHE A 198 11.54 51.45 22.51
CA PHE A 198 12.14 52.13 21.37
C PHE A 198 11.35 51.98 20.04
N GLN A 199 10.34 51.11 19.95
CA GLN A 199 9.66 50.84 18.67
C GLN A 199 8.56 51.87 18.33
N HIS A 200 8.01 52.53 19.36
CA HIS A 200 7.01 53.60 19.22
C HIS A 200 7.60 54.90 18.65
N LEU A 201 8.94 55.04 18.67
CA LEU A 201 9.65 56.25 18.23
C LEU A 201 9.83 56.32 16.70
N TYR A 202 9.60 55.23 15.96
CA TYR A 202 9.87 55.18 14.51
C TYR A 202 8.70 54.66 13.64
N HIS A 203 7.64 54.05 14.20
CA HIS A 203 6.48 53.59 13.42
C HIS A 203 5.14 53.97 14.08
N PRO A 204 4.31 54.83 13.45
CA PRO A 204 2.96 55.20 13.92
C PRO A 204 2.00 54.01 14.14
N LEU A 205 2.37 52.81 13.68
CA LEU A 205 1.54 51.60 13.65
C LEU A 205 1.99 50.52 14.66
N GLY A 206 3.07 50.75 15.42
CA GLY A 206 3.73 49.72 16.24
C GLY A 206 2.87 49.11 17.36
N ASN A 207 1.75 49.73 17.72
CA ASN A 207 0.80 49.23 18.74
C ASN A 207 -0.58 48.88 18.15
N THR A 208 -0.66 48.70 16.83
CA THR A 208 -1.90 48.32 16.15
C THR A 208 -1.99 46.79 16.02
N PRO A 209 -3.20 46.21 15.96
CA PRO A 209 -3.37 44.77 15.74
C PRO A 209 -2.94 44.31 14.34
N TYR A 210 -2.53 45.24 13.46
CA TYR A 210 -2.15 44.98 12.07
C TYR A 210 -0.65 44.67 11.89
N VAL A 211 0.11 44.60 12.99
CA VAL A 211 1.52 44.23 13.02
C VAL A 211 1.66 42.85 13.66
N SER A 212 2.55 42.01 13.13
CA SER A 212 2.82 40.63 13.57
C SER A 212 2.91 40.47 15.08
N ALA A 213 3.67 41.35 15.75
CA ALA A 213 3.92 41.34 17.19
C ALA A 213 2.64 41.52 18.04
N ASN A 214 1.55 42.02 17.45
CA ASN A 214 0.33 42.40 18.17
C ASN A 214 -0.89 41.56 17.76
N ASN A 215 -0.72 40.52 16.93
CA ASN A 215 -1.80 39.62 16.58
C ASN A 215 -1.39 38.15 16.66
N ALA A 216 -2.37 37.30 16.98
CA ALA A 216 -2.18 35.86 17.14
C ALA A 216 -1.80 35.15 15.82
N TYR A 217 -1.89 35.83 14.67
CA TYR A 217 -1.61 35.26 13.35
C TYR A 217 -0.15 35.44 12.92
N GLY A 218 0.63 36.28 13.60
CA GLY A 218 2.02 36.59 13.22
C GLY A 218 2.13 37.31 11.87
N ILE A 219 1.10 38.07 11.46
CA ILE A 219 1.02 38.72 10.15
C ILE A 219 1.16 40.23 10.31
N THR A 220 2.01 40.84 9.47
CA THR A 220 2.09 42.29 9.29
C THR A 220 1.38 42.68 8.01
N PHE A 221 0.38 43.57 8.11
CA PHE A 221 -0.40 44.09 6.98
C PHE A 221 0.11 45.46 6.54
N GLU A 222 0.27 45.67 5.23
CA GLU A 222 0.72 46.95 4.69
C GLU A 222 -0.42 47.99 4.65
N VAL A 223 -0.70 48.57 5.81
CA VAL A 223 -1.70 49.62 5.99
C VAL A 223 -1.05 50.90 6.47
N ARG A 224 -1.08 51.96 5.64
CA ARG A 224 -0.51 53.27 5.98
C ARG A 224 -1.40 54.12 6.88
N ASP A 225 -2.72 53.93 6.79
CA ASP A 225 -3.74 54.73 7.48
C ASP A 225 -4.50 53.86 8.49
N PRO A 226 -4.28 54.05 9.82
CA PRO A 226 -4.94 53.28 10.86
C PRO A 226 -6.48 53.36 10.82
N GLU A 227 -7.06 54.48 10.38
CA GLU A 227 -8.52 54.66 10.34
C GLU A 227 -9.17 53.81 9.26
N LYS A 228 -8.43 53.51 8.19
CA LYS A 228 -8.85 52.65 7.07
C LYS A 228 -8.43 51.20 7.24
N ALA A 229 -7.72 50.86 8.31
CA ALA A 229 -7.16 49.53 8.48
C ALA A 229 -8.24 48.44 8.55
N TRP A 230 -9.34 48.71 9.26
CA TRP A 230 -10.46 47.78 9.34
C TRP A 230 -11.10 47.50 7.97
N GLU A 231 -11.22 48.55 7.14
CA GLU A 231 -11.76 48.44 5.78
C GLU A 231 -10.83 47.64 4.85
N ARG A 232 -9.52 47.69 5.11
CA ARG A 232 -8.51 47.01 4.29
C ARG A 232 -8.21 45.59 4.77
N VAL A 233 -8.57 45.19 5.98
CA VAL A 233 -8.24 43.86 6.51
C VAL A 233 -9.51 43.09 6.88
N GLU A 234 -10.20 43.46 7.94
CA GLU A 234 -11.37 42.74 8.44
C GLU A 234 -12.54 42.74 7.44
N ARG A 235 -12.84 43.88 6.79
CA ARG A 235 -13.89 43.93 5.76
C ARG A 235 -13.54 43.03 4.57
N LEU A 236 -12.27 43.01 4.13
CA LEU A 236 -11.85 42.12 3.04
C LEU A 236 -11.86 40.66 3.47
N ALA A 237 -11.58 40.35 4.74
CA ALA A 237 -11.71 38.99 5.26
C ALA A 237 -13.17 38.52 5.26
N LEU A 238 -14.13 39.39 5.61
CA LEU A 238 -15.57 39.08 5.47
C LEU A 238 -15.95 38.81 4.01
N ALA A 239 -15.45 39.63 3.08
CA ALA A 239 -15.66 39.40 1.66
C ALA A 239 -15.03 38.06 1.20
N ALA A 240 -13.85 37.70 1.70
CA ALA A 240 -13.19 36.44 1.38
C ALA A 240 -13.92 35.21 1.92
N MET A 241 -14.53 35.28 3.11
CA MET A 241 -15.39 34.23 3.63
C MET A 241 -16.62 34.00 2.73
N LEU A 242 -17.22 35.08 2.24
CA LEU A 242 -18.41 35.06 1.38
C LEU A 242 -18.11 34.60 -0.05
N ALA A 243 -17.14 35.24 -0.71
CA ALA A 243 -16.77 34.94 -2.09
C ALA A 243 -16.03 33.60 -2.24
N GLY A 244 -15.40 33.14 -1.15
CA GLY A 244 -14.70 31.86 -1.06
C GLY A 244 -15.57 30.76 -0.45
N PRO A 245 -15.22 30.23 0.75
CA PRO A 245 -15.82 29.02 1.30
C PRO A 245 -17.35 28.99 1.33
N LEU A 246 -18.03 30.07 1.75
CA LEU A 246 -19.50 30.06 1.84
C LEU A 246 -20.17 29.92 0.47
N ARG A 247 -19.65 30.61 -0.56
CA ARG A 247 -20.14 30.46 -1.93
C ARG A 247 -19.73 29.13 -2.53
N TRP A 248 -18.49 28.69 -2.33
CA TRP A 248 -18.00 27.43 -2.89
C TRP A 248 -18.80 26.25 -2.36
N MET A 249 -19.05 26.19 -1.05
CA MET A 249 -19.90 25.18 -0.41
C MET A 249 -21.39 25.33 -0.71
N GLY A 250 -21.78 26.34 -1.50
CA GLY A 250 -23.18 26.57 -1.88
C GLY A 250 -24.10 27.01 -0.75
N LEU A 251 -23.53 27.63 0.29
CA LEU A 251 -24.27 28.16 1.45
C LEU A 251 -24.74 29.60 1.23
N ALA A 252 -24.07 30.34 0.35
CA ALA A 252 -24.45 31.71 0.02
C ALA A 252 -24.27 32.01 -1.47
N ASP A 253 -25.21 32.77 -2.02
CA ASP A 253 -25.07 33.45 -3.29
C ASP A 253 -24.53 34.85 -3.06
N ILE A 254 -23.71 35.32 -4.00
CA ILE A 254 -23.25 36.71 -4.03
C ILE A 254 -23.76 37.39 -5.30
N GLY A 255 -24.03 38.68 -5.17
CA GLY A 255 -24.52 39.54 -6.23
C GLY A 255 -23.69 40.79 -6.36
N THR A 256 -23.57 41.26 -7.60
CA THR A 256 -22.91 42.53 -7.93
C THR A 256 -23.97 43.58 -8.25
N LEU A 257 -23.80 44.77 -7.68
CA LEU A 257 -24.68 45.93 -7.86
C LEU A 257 -24.01 47.02 -8.71
N ARG A 258 -22.70 46.94 -8.96
CA ARG A 258 -21.91 47.90 -9.74
C ARG A 258 -21.44 47.30 -11.07
N ASP A 259 -21.31 48.13 -12.11
CA ASP A 259 -20.71 47.76 -13.40
C ASP A 259 -19.22 47.38 -13.26
N ASP A 260 -18.71 46.64 -14.26
CA ASP A 260 -17.50 45.79 -14.32
C ASP A 260 -16.13 46.39 -13.85
N ASN A 261 -16.06 47.61 -13.30
CA ASN A 261 -14.84 48.33 -12.90
C ASN A 261 -14.63 48.53 -11.38
N ALA A 262 -15.41 47.90 -10.51
CA ALA A 262 -15.19 47.99 -9.06
C ALA A 262 -13.89 47.25 -8.64
N LEU A 263 -13.06 47.89 -7.81
CA LEU A 263 -11.84 47.27 -7.27
C LEU A 263 -12.18 45.92 -6.60
N PRO A 264 -11.45 44.84 -6.91
CA PRO A 264 -11.76 43.51 -6.38
C PRO A 264 -11.56 43.47 -4.87
N ASN A 265 -12.59 43.01 -4.15
CA ASN A 265 -12.57 42.84 -2.69
C ASN A 265 -12.11 41.43 -2.28
N HIS A 266 -11.67 40.60 -3.24
CA HIS A 266 -11.23 39.21 -3.06
C HIS A 266 -10.06 38.90 -4.00
N ALA A 267 -9.11 38.07 -3.57
CA ALA A 267 -7.94 37.67 -4.38
C ALA A 267 -8.31 37.00 -5.71
N ASP A 268 -9.44 36.29 -5.77
CA ASP A 268 -9.92 35.66 -7.01
C ASP A 268 -10.73 36.63 -7.91
N GLY A 269 -10.73 37.93 -7.62
CA GLY A 269 -11.30 38.97 -8.48
C GLY A 269 -12.82 39.17 -8.41
N VAL A 270 -13.50 38.55 -7.43
CA VAL A 270 -14.98 38.55 -7.36
C VAL A 270 -15.49 39.65 -6.41
N PRO A 271 -16.24 40.65 -6.90
CA PRO A 271 -16.83 41.66 -6.04
C PRO A 271 -18.07 41.12 -5.30
N VAL A 272 -18.24 41.54 -4.05
CA VAL A 272 -19.36 41.18 -3.18
C VAL A 272 -20.09 42.46 -2.76
N ASP A 273 -21.19 42.79 -3.45
CA ASP A 273 -22.01 43.97 -3.12
C ASP A 273 -23.28 43.58 -2.34
N ALA A 274 -23.82 42.41 -2.67
CA ALA A 274 -24.96 41.82 -2.01
C ALA A 274 -24.72 40.32 -1.80
N LEU A 275 -25.41 39.76 -0.82
CA LEU A 275 -25.36 38.35 -0.49
C LEU A 275 -26.75 37.82 -0.12
N ARG A 276 -26.94 36.52 -0.29
CA ARG A 276 -28.18 35.81 0.04
C ARG A 276 -27.83 34.41 0.52
N LEU A 277 -28.46 33.94 1.59
CA LEU A 277 -28.30 32.55 2.01
C LEU A 277 -29.11 31.62 1.10
N SER A 278 -28.49 30.53 0.67
CA SER A 278 -29.19 29.40 0.05
C SER A 278 -30.06 28.69 1.10
N PRO A 279 -30.95 27.75 0.72
CA PRO A 279 -31.67 26.93 1.69
C PRO A 279 -30.71 26.22 2.67
N ALA A 280 -29.60 25.65 2.18
CA ALA A 280 -28.59 25.01 3.02
C ALA A 280 -27.87 26.00 3.94
N GLY A 281 -27.57 27.22 3.46
CA GLY A 281 -27.01 28.27 4.29
C GLY A 281 -27.96 28.74 5.39
N ALA A 282 -29.25 28.91 5.07
CA ALA A 282 -30.25 29.31 6.05
C ALA A 282 -30.47 28.24 7.13
N TRP A 283 -30.43 26.96 6.75
CA TRP A 283 -30.47 25.83 7.68
C TRP A 283 -29.32 25.87 8.70
N LEU A 284 -28.08 26.09 8.22
CA LEU A 284 -26.90 26.07 9.09
C LEU A 284 -26.66 27.37 9.86
N LEU A 285 -27.12 28.52 9.35
CA LEU A 285 -26.76 29.85 9.86
C LEU A 285 -27.93 30.65 10.42
N ALA A 286 -29.16 30.36 10.02
CA ALA A 286 -30.35 31.18 10.31
C ALA A 286 -31.53 30.38 10.88
N ASN A 287 -31.27 29.18 11.43
CA ASN A 287 -32.30 28.27 11.98
C ASN A 287 -33.41 27.93 10.97
N GLY A 288 -33.09 27.91 9.67
CA GLY A 288 -34.01 27.41 8.64
C GLY A 288 -34.25 25.91 8.76
N PRO A 289 -35.31 25.37 8.14
CA PRO A 289 -35.52 23.93 8.06
C PRO A 289 -34.40 23.25 7.25
N GLU A 290 -34.13 21.98 7.55
CA GLU A 290 -33.23 21.15 6.73
C GLU A 290 -33.77 21.06 5.30
N PRO A 291 -32.96 21.40 4.27
CA PRO A 291 -33.38 21.25 2.89
C PRO A 291 -33.55 19.78 2.51
N ASP A 292 -34.47 19.51 1.59
CA ASP A 292 -34.54 18.22 0.94
C ASP A 292 -33.41 18.11 -0.08
N PHE A 293 -32.34 17.42 0.32
CA PHE A 293 -31.18 17.20 -0.52
C PHE A 293 -31.44 16.02 -1.47
N THR A 294 -31.42 16.25 -2.78
CA THR A 294 -31.72 15.23 -3.80
C THR A 294 -30.50 14.37 -4.11
N GLU A 295 -30.30 13.29 -3.35
CA GLU A 295 -29.29 12.24 -3.63
C GLU A 295 -29.84 11.02 -4.40
N SER A 296 -31.14 10.99 -4.63
CA SER A 296 -31.86 9.84 -5.16
C SER A 296 -32.75 10.22 -6.35
N GLY A 297 -32.84 9.35 -7.35
CA GLY A 297 -33.60 9.57 -8.58
C GLY A 297 -32.85 9.11 -9.83
N GLY A 298 -31.53 8.99 -9.72
CA GLY A 298 -30.67 8.29 -10.65
C GLY A 298 -30.88 6.78 -10.64
N ARG A 299 -30.33 6.10 -11.65
CA ARG A 299 -30.34 4.64 -11.74
C ARG A 299 -29.05 4.14 -12.38
N VAL A 300 -28.66 2.94 -11.98
CA VAL A 300 -27.60 2.20 -12.66
C VAL A 300 -28.27 1.38 -13.76
N VAL A 301 -27.74 1.38 -14.99
CA VAL A 301 -28.26 0.54 -16.08
C VAL A 301 -27.14 -0.31 -16.61
N VAL A 302 -27.27 -1.63 -16.47
CA VAL A 302 -26.28 -2.58 -16.98
C VAL A 302 -26.72 -3.07 -18.34
N GLN A 303 -25.88 -2.88 -19.34
CA GLN A 303 -26.15 -3.29 -20.72
C GLN A 303 -25.51 -4.66 -21.03
N PRO A 304 -26.06 -5.44 -21.99
CA PRO A 304 -25.50 -6.73 -22.39
C PRO A 304 -24.05 -6.68 -22.91
N ASN A 305 -23.54 -5.50 -23.28
CA ASN A 305 -22.16 -5.28 -23.74
C ASN A 305 -21.18 -5.00 -22.58
N PHE A 306 -21.55 -5.30 -21.33
CA PHE A 306 -20.77 -5.04 -20.11
C PHE A 306 -20.59 -3.56 -19.75
N SER A 307 -21.20 -2.63 -20.49
CA SER A 307 -21.23 -1.23 -20.08
C SER A 307 -22.28 -1.00 -18.99
N ILE A 308 -21.95 -0.11 -18.06
CA ILE A 308 -22.82 0.34 -16.99
C ILE A 308 -23.00 1.84 -17.16
N LEU A 309 -24.24 2.29 -17.30
CA LEU A 309 -24.61 3.69 -17.34
C LEU A 309 -25.12 4.12 -15.97
N ALA A 310 -24.36 4.95 -15.26
CA ALA A 310 -24.77 5.55 -14.01
C ALA A 310 -25.43 6.91 -14.30
N ILE A 311 -26.76 6.96 -14.26
CA ILE A 311 -27.55 8.17 -14.53
C ILE A 311 -27.67 8.96 -13.21
N GLU A 312 -27.16 10.18 -13.17
CA GLU A 312 -27.26 11.10 -12.02
C GLU A 312 -28.70 11.69 -11.89
N PRO A 313 -29.16 12.12 -10.69
CA PRO A 313 -28.44 12.22 -9.41
C PRO A 313 -28.39 10.90 -8.64
N MET A 314 -27.19 10.51 -8.17
CA MET A 314 -27.00 9.37 -7.26
C MET A 314 -26.00 9.72 -6.17
N ALA A 315 -26.11 9.04 -5.03
CA ALA A 315 -25.16 9.17 -3.94
C ALA A 315 -23.74 8.79 -4.38
N ASP A 316 -22.74 9.56 -3.96
CA ASP A 316 -21.33 9.32 -4.31
C ASP A 316 -20.85 7.93 -3.84
N ALA A 317 -21.40 7.41 -2.74
CA ALA A 317 -21.14 6.06 -2.25
C ALA A 317 -21.38 5.00 -3.33
N VAL A 318 -22.44 5.14 -4.13
CA VAL A 318 -22.77 4.22 -5.22
C VAL A 318 -21.70 4.26 -6.32
N LEU A 319 -21.20 5.46 -6.63
CA LEU A 319 -20.17 5.65 -7.64
C LEU A 319 -18.80 5.12 -7.17
N ILE A 320 -18.48 5.29 -5.88
CA ILE A 320 -17.27 4.75 -5.24
C ILE A 320 -17.31 3.22 -5.24
N ASP A 321 -18.48 2.64 -4.93
CA ASP A 321 -18.69 1.19 -5.00
C ASP A 321 -18.50 0.66 -6.43
N LEU A 322 -19.03 1.35 -7.45
CA LEU A 322 -18.79 1.03 -8.86
C LEU A 322 -17.29 1.08 -9.22
N ASP A 323 -16.55 2.08 -8.72
CA ASP A 323 -15.10 2.19 -8.95
C ASP A 323 -14.30 1.02 -8.35
N HIS A 324 -14.87 0.20 -7.45
CA HIS A 324 -14.17 -0.99 -6.92
C HIS A 324 -14.12 -2.14 -7.92
N PHE A 325 -15.15 -2.32 -8.75
CA PHE A 325 -15.30 -3.52 -9.59
C PHE A 325 -15.59 -3.23 -11.07
N ALA A 326 -15.65 -1.96 -11.47
CA ALA A 326 -15.87 -1.55 -12.85
C ALA A 326 -14.89 -0.45 -13.28
N GLU A 327 -14.51 -0.46 -14.56
CA GLU A 327 -13.67 0.57 -15.17
C GLU A 327 -14.51 1.73 -15.68
N THR A 328 -14.34 2.89 -15.08
CA THR A 328 -14.88 4.16 -15.55
C THR A 328 -14.32 4.57 -16.93
N ARG A 329 -15.23 4.89 -17.86
CA ARG A 329 -14.95 5.38 -19.22
C ARG A 329 -15.14 6.89 -19.38
N GLY A 330 -15.46 7.59 -18.28
CA GLY A 330 -15.79 9.02 -18.28
C GLY A 330 -17.24 9.30 -18.72
N GLY A 331 -17.63 10.57 -18.73
CA GLY A 331 -18.97 11.00 -19.14
C GLY A 331 -19.42 12.27 -18.40
N ASP A 332 -20.06 13.17 -19.14
CA ASP A 332 -20.33 14.55 -18.69
C ASP A 332 -21.59 14.67 -17.81
N ARG A 333 -22.59 13.81 -18.06
CA ARG A 333 -23.90 13.78 -17.35
C ARG A 333 -24.36 12.39 -16.91
N ALA A 334 -23.65 11.36 -17.36
CA ALA A 334 -23.82 9.99 -16.92
C ALA A 334 -22.43 9.38 -16.81
N ALA A 335 -22.10 8.83 -15.65
CA ALA A 335 -20.83 8.16 -15.47
C ALA A 335 -20.90 6.81 -16.19
N LEU A 336 -20.15 6.67 -17.28
CA LEU A 336 -20.05 5.41 -18.00
C LEU A 336 -18.98 4.55 -17.35
N TYR A 337 -19.30 3.29 -17.11
CA TYR A 337 -18.41 2.27 -16.59
C TYR A 337 -18.46 1.04 -17.50
N GLU A 338 -17.47 0.16 -17.35
CA GLU A 338 -17.37 -1.10 -18.07
C GLU A 338 -16.90 -2.20 -17.13
N LEU A 339 -17.58 -3.33 -17.16
CA LEU A 339 -17.15 -4.54 -16.47
C LEU A 339 -16.16 -5.30 -17.34
N THR A 340 -14.89 -5.26 -16.94
CA THR A 340 -13.85 -6.11 -17.51
C THR A 340 -13.50 -7.23 -16.53
N ARG A 341 -12.98 -8.35 -17.03
CA ARG A 341 -12.45 -9.41 -16.16
C ARG A 341 -11.43 -8.88 -15.15
N SER A 342 -10.55 -7.98 -15.58
CA SER A 342 -9.54 -7.36 -14.72
C SER A 342 -10.17 -6.50 -13.62
N SER A 343 -11.15 -5.65 -13.97
CA SER A 343 -11.85 -4.79 -13.00
C SER A 343 -12.60 -5.61 -11.93
N VAL A 344 -13.26 -6.70 -12.33
CA VAL A 344 -13.95 -7.60 -11.41
C VAL A 344 -12.95 -8.34 -10.52
N TYR A 345 -11.82 -8.79 -11.05
CA TYR A 345 -10.75 -9.38 -10.25
C TYR A 345 -10.18 -8.39 -9.22
N HIS A 346 -9.98 -7.13 -9.60
CA HIS A 346 -9.58 -6.08 -8.67
C HIS A 346 -10.61 -5.88 -7.55
N GLY A 347 -11.91 -5.86 -7.90
CA GLY A 347 -12.98 -5.80 -6.91
C GLY A 347 -13.01 -7.00 -5.97
N GLN A 348 -12.84 -8.21 -6.51
CA GLN A 348 -12.81 -9.45 -5.72
C GLN A 348 -11.69 -9.43 -4.66
N ARG A 349 -10.51 -8.90 -5.00
CA ARG A 349 -9.42 -8.70 -4.03
C ARG A 349 -9.79 -7.75 -2.89
N ALA A 350 -10.74 -6.85 -3.12
CA ALA A 350 -11.31 -5.93 -2.12
C ALA A 350 -12.60 -6.46 -1.46
N GLY A 351 -12.97 -7.73 -1.67
CA GLY A 351 -14.14 -8.36 -1.06
C GLY A 351 -15.45 -8.21 -1.85
N TRP A 352 -15.39 -7.80 -3.13
CA TRP A 352 -16.55 -7.78 -4.02
C TRP A 352 -16.70 -9.12 -4.76
N THR A 353 -17.44 -10.06 -4.17
CA THR A 353 -17.82 -11.30 -4.85
C THR A 353 -18.79 -11.02 -6.00
N ALA A 354 -18.86 -11.92 -7.00
CA ALA A 354 -19.83 -11.85 -8.08
C ALA A 354 -21.27 -11.75 -7.54
N ALA A 355 -21.61 -12.52 -6.50
CA ALA A 355 -22.92 -12.44 -5.85
C ALA A 355 -23.20 -11.03 -5.28
N ARG A 356 -22.21 -10.40 -4.62
CA ARG A 356 -22.34 -9.05 -4.08
C ARG A 356 -22.45 -8.01 -5.19
N ILE A 357 -21.64 -8.12 -6.24
CA ILE A 357 -21.70 -7.25 -7.42
C ILE A 357 -23.08 -7.34 -8.09
N ILE A 358 -23.58 -8.56 -8.31
CA ILE A 358 -24.91 -8.80 -8.90
C ILE A 358 -25.99 -8.15 -8.03
N ALA A 359 -26.01 -8.44 -6.72
CA ALA A 359 -27.01 -7.88 -5.81
C ALA A 359 -26.97 -6.34 -5.78
N PHE A 360 -25.77 -5.75 -5.79
CA PHE A 360 -25.58 -4.31 -5.84
C PHE A 360 -26.16 -3.72 -7.13
N LEU A 361 -25.82 -4.28 -8.30
CA LEU A 361 -26.27 -3.75 -9.58
C LEU A 361 -27.78 -3.94 -9.80
N GLU A 362 -28.34 -5.09 -9.38
CA GLU A 362 -29.79 -5.36 -9.46
C GLU A 362 -30.58 -4.45 -8.51
N GLY A 363 -30.06 -4.19 -7.31
CA GLY A 363 -30.66 -3.26 -6.36
C GLY A 363 -30.76 -1.83 -6.88
N HIS A 364 -29.73 -1.35 -7.58
CA HIS A 364 -29.70 0.02 -8.12
C HIS A 364 -30.39 0.19 -9.48
N GLN A 365 -30.55 -0.88 -10.28
CA GLN A 365 -31.36 -0.80 -11.51
C GLN A 365 -32.85 -1.15 -11.31
N GLY A 366 -33.18 -1.87 -10.23
CA GLY A 366 -34.54 -2.34 -9.93
C GLY A 366 -35.02 -3.51 -10.79
N ALA A 367 -34.11 -4.21 -11.47
CA ALA A 367 -34.42 -5.34 -12.36
C ALA A 367 -33.24 -6.35 -12.40
N PRO A 368 -33.46 -7.60 -12.83
CA PRO A 368 -32.39 -8.57 -13.02
C PRO A 368 -31.37 -8.15 -14.07
N LEU A 369 -30.10 -8.53 -13.89
CA LEU A 369 -29.05 -8.28 -14.89
C LEU A 369 -29.30 -9.06 -16.20
N PRO A 370 -28.78 -8.58 -17.34
CA PRO A 370 -28.70 -9.38 -18.56
C PRO A 370 -28.04 -10.74 -18.29
N VAL A 371 -28.65 -11.82 -18.80
CA VAL A 371 -28.25 -13.21 -18.52
C VAL A 371 -26.77 -13.47 -18.82
N ASN A 372 -26.26 -12.90 -19.91
CA ASN A 372 -24.87 -13.04 -20.31
C ASN A 372 -23.91 -12.36 -19.32
N VAL A 373 -24.24 -11.18 -18.80
CA VAL A 373 -23.41 -10.46 -17.83
C VAL A 373 -23.37 -11.22 -16.50
N ARG A 374 -24.52 -11.69 -16.01
CA ARG A 374 -24.60 -12.54 -14.79
C ARG A 374 -23.71 -13.77 -14.92
N ARG A 375 -23.87 -14.53 -16.02
CA ARG A 375 -23.09 -15.75 -16.27
C ARG A 375 -21.58 -15.43 -16.30
N SER A 376 -21.17 -14.38 -16.99
CA SER A 376 -19.76 -14.01 -17.07
C SER A 376 -19.17 -13.61 -15.71
N LEU A 377 -19.92 -12.89 -14.86
CA LEU A 377 -19.48 -12.57 -13.50
C LEU A 377 -19.25 -13.84 -12.65
N GLU A 378 -20.17 -14.80 -12.73
CA GLU A 378 -20.07 -16.09 -12.04
C GLU A 378 -18.89 -16.92 -12.57
N GLU A 379 -18.72 -17.01 -13.89
CA GLU A 379 -17.61 -17.72 -14.54
C GLU A 379 -16.25 -17.09 -14.18
N TRP A 380 -16.15 -15.75 -14.15
CA TRP A 380 -14.92 -15.08 -13.76
C TRP A 380 -14.56 -15.39 -12.30
N GLN A 381 -15.53 -15.33 -11.37
CA GLN A 381 -15.27 -15.73 -9.98
C GLN A 381 -14.80 -17.18 -9.87
N GLN A 382 -15.48 -18.13 -10.51
CA GLN A 382 -15.09 -19.54 -10.49
C GLN A 382 -13.67 -19.75 -11.01
N GLN A 383 -13.27 -19.03 -12.07
CA GLN A 383 -11.90 -19.10 -12.59
C GLN A 383 -10.86 -18.56 -11.61
N HIS A 384 -11.18 -17.49 -10.88
CA HIS A 384 -10.28 -16.90 -9.88
C HIS A 384 -10.14 -17.75 -8.61
N GLU A 385 -11.20 -18.44 -8.20
CA GLU A 385 -11.20 -19.29 -7.00
C GLU A 385 -10.48 -20.64 -7.19
N ARG A 386 -10.03 -20.97 -8.41
CA ARG A 386 -9.30 -22.23 -8.71
C ARG A 386 -7.99 -22.36 -7.93
N ILE A 387 -7.37 -21.23 -7.57
CA ILE A 387 -6.12 -21.17 -6.80
C ILE A 387 -6.27 -20.06 -5.77
N THR A 388 -6.19 -20.41 -4.49
CA THR A 388 -6.36 -19.46 -3.38
C THR A 388 -5.08 -19.36 -2.56
N PHE A 389 -4.59 -18.14 -2.36
CA PHE A 389 -3.56 -17.87 -1.35
C PHE A 389 -4.23 -17.63 0.00
N VAL A 390 -3.92 -18.47 0.98
CA VAL A 390 -4.34 -18.27 2.37
C VAL A 390 -3.21 -17.58 3.12
N ARG A 391 -3.47 -16.40 3.69
CA ARG A 391 -2.50 -15.63 4.47
C ARG A 391 -2.64 -15.96 5.95
N GLY A 392 -1.52 -16.00 6.68
CA GLY A 392 -1.53 -16.22 8.13
C GLY A 392 -2.09 -17.58 8.54
N ALA A 393 -1.97 -18.58 7.66
CA ALA A 393 -2.33 -19.96 7.97
C ALA A 393 -1.54 -20.46 9.17
N ARG A 394 -2.20 -21.14 10.10
CA ARG A 394 -1.56 -21.76 11.26
C ARG A 394 -1.67 -23.26 11.14
N LEU A 395 -0.55 -23.94 11.35
CA LEU A 395 -0.45 -25.39 11.26
C LEU A 395 -0.28 -25.97 12.66
N LEU A 396 -1.01 -27.03 12.98
CA LEU A 396 -0.77 -27.87 14.14
C LEU A 396 -0.07 -29.13 13.67
N GLN A 397 1.04 -29.44 14.33
CA GLN A 397 1.78 -30.68 14.15
C GLN A 397 1.62 -31.54 15.40
N TYR A 398 1.37 -32.82 15.22
CA TYR A 398 1.14 -33.77 16.30
C TYR A 398 2.29 -34.77 16.40
N ALA A 399 2.64 -35.13 17.64
CA ALA A 399 3.60 -36.20 17.91
C ALA A 399 3.00 -37.58 17.58
N ASP A 400 1.71 -37.75 17.87
CA ASP A 400 0.99 -39.02 17.75
C ASP A 400 -0.52 -38.80 17.52
N ASP A 401 -1.24 -39.90 17.32
CA ASP A 401 -2.69 -39.91 17.10
C ASP A 401 -3.50 -39.49 18.34
N GLU A 402 -2.98 -39.70 19.55
CA GLU A 402 -3.65 -39.32 20.80
C GLU A 402 -3.69 -37.81 20.96
N ALA A 403 -2.54 -37.14 20.76
CA ALA A 403 -2.42 -35.69 20.75
C ALA A 403 -3.32 -35.07 19.68
N ARG A 404 -3.42 -35.70 18.50
CA ARG A 404 -4.33 -35.26 17.45
C ARG A 404 -5.79 -35.38 17.86
N ALA A 405 -6.20 -36.52 18.40
CA ALA A 405 -7.57 -36.74 18.84
C ALA A 405 -7.96 -35.73 19.94
N GLY A 406 -7.10 -35.53 20.94
CA GLY A 406 -7.30 -34.57 22.02
C GLY A 406 -7.39 -33.13 21.54
N ALA A 407 -6.55 -32.73 20.58
CA ALA A 407 -6.61 -31.39 19.99
C ALA A 407 -7.91 -31.16 19.20
N ARG A 408 -8.37 -32.15 18.42
CA ARG A 408 -9.64 -32.08 17.67
C ARG A 408 -10.87 -32.03 18.57
N GLU A 409 -10.83 -32.73 19.70
CA GLU A 409 -11.87 -32.64 20.72
C GLU A 409 -11.88 -31.25 21.38
N SER A 410 -10.72 -30.76 21.79
CA SER A 410 -10.58 -29.49 22.53
C SER A 410 -10.90 -28.25 21.68
N LEU A 411 -10.43 -28.22 20.43
CA LEU A 411 -10.59 -27.06 19.52
C LEU A 411 -11.85 -27.16 18.64
N GLY A 412 -12.48 -28.33 18.59
CA GLY A 412 -13.60 -28.65 17.71
C GLY A 412 -13.16 -29.04 16.30
N ALA A 413 -13.66 -30.18 15.82
CA ALA A 413 -13.25 -30.76 14.54
C ALA A 413 -13.48 -29.87 13.30
N THR A 414 -14.40 -28.90 13.37
CA THR A 414 -14.66 -27.94 12.28
C THR A 414 -13.62 -26.82 12.20
N SER A 415 -12.88 -26.60 13.29
CA SER A 415 -11.81 -25.61 13.40
C SER A 415 -10.48 -26.10 12.82
N LEU A 416 -10.41 -27.38 12.44
CA LEU A 416 -9.21 -28.06 11.97
C LEU A 416 -9.48 -28.82 10.67
N ARG A 417 -8.68 -28.54 9.65
CA ARG A 417 -8.71 -29.25 8.37
C ARG A 417 -7.48 -30.13 8.23
N MET A 418 -7.69 -31.42 8.01
CA MET A 418 -6.61 -32.37 7.77
C MET A 418 -5.78 -31.98 6.54
N VAL A 419 -4.48 -31.87 6.74
CA VAL A 419 -3.47 -31.72 5.67
C VAL A 419 -2.76 -33.05 5.46
N SER A 420 -2.37 -33.71 6.55
CA SER A 420 -1.84 -35.08 6.54
C SER A 420 -2.22 -35.82 7.85
N ASP A 421 -1.66 -37.00 8.03
CA ASP A 421 -1.64 -37.74 9.31
C ASP A 421 -1.08 -36.92 10.50
N ARG A 422 0.04 -36.21 10.30
CA ARG A 422 0.74 -35.43 11.33
C ARG A 422 0.34 -33.96 11.40
N PHE A 423 -0.40 -33.45 10.41
CA PHE A 423 -0.68 -32.02 10.29
C PHE A 423 -2.16 -31.70 10.08
N ASP A 424 -2.67 -30.75 10.88
CA ASP A 424 -3.94 -30.08 10.65
C ASP A 424 -3.72 -28.57 10.42
N LEU A 425 -4.50 -27.99 9.50
CA LEU A 425 -4.60 -26.55 9.29
C LEU A 425 -5.69 -25.97 10.20
N VAL A 426 -5.39 -24.92 10.95
CA VAL A 426 -6.38 -24.15 11.70
C VAL A 426 -7.23 -23.32 10.73
N THR A 427 -8.54 -23.55 10.72
CA THR A 427 -9.50 -22.86 9.86
C THR A 427 -10.26 -21.74 10.58
N THR A 428 -10.15 -21.67 11.91
CA THR A 428 -10.80 -20.63 12.73
C THR A 428 -9.99 -19.33 12.75
N ALA A 429 -10.70 -18.20 12.81
CA ALA A 429 -10.11 -16.86 12.89
C ALA A 429 -9.74 -16.43 14.33
N GLN A 430 -9.88 -17.32 15.32
CA GLN A 430 -9.52 -17.03 16.72
C GLN A 430 -8.04 -16.63 16.86
N PRO A 431 -7.65 -15.78 17.83
CA PRO A 431 -6.24 -15.49 18.13
C PRO A 431 -5.45 -16.74 18.53
N LEU A 432 -4.14 -16.77 18.27
CA LEU A 432 -3.29 -17.93 18.59
C LEU A 432 -3.28 -18.22 20.09
N ASP A 433 -3.16 -17.19 20.92
CA ASP A 433 -3.14 -17.34 22.38
C ASP A 433 -4.41 -17.98 22.92
N THR A 434 -5.56 -17.71 22.29
CA THR A 434 -6.83 -18.35 22.64
C THR A 434 -6.78 -19.84 22.37
N LEU A 435 -6.31 -20.26 21.19
CA LEU A 435 -6.19 -21.68 20.84
C LEU A 435 -5.21 -22.41 21.76
N VAL A 436 -4.08 -21.78 22.08
CA VAL A 436 -3.07 -22.32 23.01
C VAL A 436 -3.65 -22.50 24.41
N ASN A 437 -4.40 -21.51 24.90
CA ASN A 437 -5.04 -21.60 26.22
C ASN A 437 -6.12 -22.68 26.26
N THR A 438 -6.93 -22.83 25.22
CA THR A 438 -7.92 -23.92 25.13
C THR A 438 -7.25 -25.30 25.24
N LEU A 439 -6.14 -25.51 24.54
CA LEU A 439 -5.38 -26.75 24.64
C LEU A 439 -4.80 -26.97 26.05
N ARG A 440 -4.27 -25.91 26.67
CA ARG A 440 -3.74 -25.96 28.06
C ARG A 440 -4.80 -26.29 29.09
N GLU A 441 -5.99 -25.71 28.97
CA GLU A 441 -7.13 -26.01 29.84
C GLU A 441 -7.58 -27.47 29.71
N ALA A 442 -7.42 -28.06 28.52
CA ALA A 442 -7.66 -29.48 28.26
C ALA A 442 -6.49 -30.40 28.64
N GLY A 443 -5.42 -29.87 29.23
CA GLY A 443 -4.26 -30.64 29.70
C GLY A 443 -3.12 -30.80 28.68
N TRP A 444 -3.24 -30.24 27.49
CA TRP A 444 -2.20 -30.26 26.46
C TRP A 444 -1.29 -29.04 26.56
N VAL A 445 0.03 -29.23 26.52
CA VAL A 445 0.99 -28.11 26.59
C VAL A 445 1.67 -27.91 25.23
N PRO A 446 1.04 -27.18 24.29
CA PRO A 446 1.59 -27.01 22.95
C PRO A 446 2.82 -26.09 22.96
N GLN A 447 3.82 -26.45 22.16
CA GLN A 447 4.93 -25.58 21.80
C GLN A 447 4.51 -24.67 20.63
N VAL A 448 5.00 -23.43 20.62
CA VAL A 448 4.75 -22.45 19.57
C VAL A 448 6.09 -22.09 18.92
N SER A 449 6.22 -22.34 17.62
CA SER A 449 7.43 -22.00 16.86
C SER A 449 7.62 -20.48 16.77
N ARG A 450 8.87 -20.04 16.67
CA ARG A 450 9.27 -18.63 16.54
C ARG A 450 9.90 -18.40 15.17
N GLU A 451 9.66 -17.24 14.59
CA GLU A 451 10.02 -16.93 13.18
C GLU A 451 11.54 -16.76 12.92
N GLN A 452 12.41 -16.83 13.95
CA GLN A 452 13.82 -16.42 13.86
C GLN A 452 14.86 -17.43 14.39
N GLU A 453 14.46 -18.58 14.93
CA GLU A 453 15.42 -19.59 15.42
C GLU A 453 15.72 -20.60 14.29
N ASP A 454 16.99 -21.03 14.17
CA ASP A 454 17.37 -22.16 13.29
C ASP A 454 16.88 -23.46 13.94
N ASP A 455 15.57 -23.70 13.84
CA ASP A 455 14.85 -24.83 14.45
C ASP A 455 15.22 -26.19 13.81
N ARG A 456 16.29 -26.24 13.01
CA ARG A 456 16.84 -27.46 12.40
C ARG A 456 18.03 -28.00 13.17
N ALA A 457 18.72 -27.17 13.95
CA ALA A 457 19.95 -27.59 14.60
C ALA A 457 19.69 -28.42 15.86
N GLY A 458 20.40 -29.55 15.99
CA GLY A 458 20.40 -30.35 17.23
C GLY A 458 19.06 -31.04 17.57
N VAL A 459 18.24 -31.30 16.57
CA VAL A 459 16.92 -31.92 16.74
C VAL A 459 16.98 -33.44 16.84
N VAL A 460 18.10 -34.05 16.45
CA VAL A 460 18.31 -35.51 16.40
C VAL A 460 19.61 -35.87 17.11
N HIS A 461 19.60 -36.95 17.87
CA HIS A 461 20.81 -37.63 18.31
C HIS A 461 21.15 -38.77 17.35
N VAL A 462 22.41 -38.81 16.89
CA VAL A 462 22.91 -39.80 15.92
C VAL A 462 23.68 -40.90 16.65
N ASN A 463 23.12 -42.10 16.70
CA ASN A 463 23.77 -43.25 17.33
C ASN A 463 24.84 -43.85 16.40
N ALA A 464 25.81 -44.54 17.01
CA ALA A 464 26.92 -45.16 16.27
C ALA A 464 26.49 -46.30 15.34
N ASP A 465 25.29 -46.86 15.54
CA ASP A 465 24.70 -47.91 14.69
C ASP A 465 23.91 -47.36 13.50
N GLY A 466 23.82 -46.03 13.35
CA GLY A 466 23.06 -45.37 12.27
C GLY A 466 21.59 -45.14 12.58
N THR A 467 21.14 -45.47 13.79
CA THR A 467 19.80 -45.07 14.28
C THR A 467 19.82 -43.61 14.75
N LEU A 468 18.68 -42.94 14.59
CA LEU A 468 18.48 -41.52 14.83
C LEU A 468 17.32 -41.36 15.80
N THR A 469 17.56 -40.77 16.97
CA THR A 469 16.52 -40.51 17.97
C THR A 469 16.19 -39.03 18.01
N LEU A 470 14.91 -38.68 17.91
CA LEU A 470 14.46 -37.30 18.01
C LEU A 470 14.62 -36.79 19.46
N ASN A 471 15.21 -35.61 19.61
CA ASN A 471 15.37 -34.96 20.91
C ASN A 471 14.07 -34.32 21.43
N GLN A 472 13.08 -34.18 20.54
CA GLN A 472 11.77 -33.63 20.85
C GLN A 472 10.69 -34.36 20.03
N PRO A 473 9.47 -34.51 20.55
CA PRO A 473 8.40 -35.27 19.88
C PRO A 473 7.97 -34.68 18.53
N VAL A 474 8.22 -33.39 18.33
CA VAL A 474 7.85 -32.64 17.13
C VAL A 474 9.00 -31.72 16.74
N ILE A 475 9.40 -31.76 15.47
CA ILE A 475 10.48 -30.93 14.88
C ILE A 475 9.92 -30.01 13.81
N SER A 476 10.66 -28.96 13.44
CA SER A 476 10.28 -28.03 12.36
C SER A 476 10.04 -28.77 11.04
N LEU A 477 9.20 -28.19 10.16
CA LEU A 477 8.88 -28.76 8.85
C LEU A 477 10.13 -28.93 7.98
N GLU A 478 11.06 -28.00 8.08
CA GLU A 478 12.33 -27.99 7.39
C GLU A 478 13.22 -29.14 7.89
N ALA A 479 13.34 -29.31 9.22
CA ALA A 479 14.10 -30.40 9.80
C ALA A 479 13.50 -31.77 9.45
N LEU A 480 12.17 -31.86 9.46
CA LEU A 480 11.46 -33.07 9.06
C LEU A 480 11.73 -33.43 7.60
N ALA A 481 11.71 -32.44 6.71
CA ALA A 481 11.99 -32.65 5.29
C ALA A 481 13.43 -33.12 5.04
N ASP A 482 14.41 -32.55 5.77
CA ASP A 482 15.81 -32.99 5.70
C ASP A 482 16.00 -34.41 6.25
N LEU A 483 15.29 -34.75 7.33
CA LEU A 483 15.35 -36.07 7.94
C LEU A 483 14.72 -37.13 7.04
N ASP A 484 13.51 -36.88 6.52
CA ASP A 484 12.82 -37.76 5.57
C ASP A 484 13.60 -37.91 4.24
N LEU A 485 14.47 -36.96 3.90
CA LEU A 485 15.36 -37.03 2.74
C LEU A 485 16.50 -38.04 2.93
N LEU A 486 17.06 -38.15 4.14
CA LEU A 486 18.29 -38.92 4.40
C LEU A 486 18.06 -40.20 5.20
N ALA A 487 17.00 -40.26 5.99
CA ALA A 487 16.65 -41.37 6.86
C ALA A 487 15.20 -41.80 6.63
N GLU A 488 14.89 -43.03 7.02
CA GLU A 488 13.53 -43.57 6.98
C GLU A 488 13.00 -43.78 8.41
N PRO A 489 11.69 -43.59 8.65
CA PRO A 489 11.12 -43.76 9.98
C PRO A 489 11.15 -45.24 10.39
N GLU A 490 11.63 -45.53 11.60
CA GLU A 490 11.68 -46.86 12.20
C GLU A 490 11.27 -46.79 13.67
N GLY A 491 10.06 -47.29 13.99
CA GLY A 491 9.49 -47.19 15.33
C GLY A 491 9.21 -45.74 15.73
N GLU A 492 9.75 -45.32 16.89
CA GLU A 492 9.66 -43.93 17.38
C GLU A 492 10.82 -43.05 16.89
N GLY A 493 11.72 -43.58 16.06
CA GLY A 493 12.90 -42.87 15.56
C GLY A 493 13.05 -42.99 14.05
N TYR A 494 14.28 -42.78 13.60
CA TYR A 494 14.68 -42.85 12.20
C TYR A 494 15.91 -43.75 12.06
N THR A 495 16.13 -44.29 10.86
CA THR A 495 17.28 -45.15 10.58
C THR A 495 17.91 -44.74 9.25
N LEU A 496 19.24 -44.76 9.22
CA LEU A 496 20.00 -44.51 8.01
C LEU A 496 20.21 -45.82 7.27
N SER A 497 19.82 -45.87 5.99
CA SER A 497 20.04 -47.04 5.15
C SER A 497 20.69 -46.67 3.81
N ALA A 498 21.54 -47.57 3.32
CA ALA A 498 22.20 -47.41 2.02
C ALA A 498 21.20 -47.23 0.87
N ALA A 499 20.04 -47.88 0.97
CA ALA A 499 18.98 -47.80 -0.05
C ALA A 499 18.37 -46.39 -0.10
N HIS A 500 18.02 -45.83 1.06
CA HIS A 500 17.38 -44.52 1.15
C HIS A 500 18.33 -43.38 0.76
N VAL A 501 19.58 -43.41 1.27
CA VAL A 501 20.61 -42.41 0.93
C VAL A 501 20.94 -42.43 -0.57
N ARG A 502 21.05 -43.62 -1.19
CA ARG A 502 21.25 -43.73 -2.65
C ARG A 502 20.04 -43.25 -3.45
N ALA A 503 18.82 -43.46 -2.94
CA ALA A 503 17.61 -42.91 -3.58
C ALA A 503 17.60 -41.37 -3.53
N ALA A 504 18.04 -40.77 -2.42
CA ALA A 504 18.23 -39.33 -2.30
C ALA A 504 19.27 -38.80 -3.30
N MET A 505 20.39 -39.50 -3.48
CA MET A 505 21.36 -39.17 -4.53
C MET A 505 20.79 -39.23 -5.94
N GLY A 506 19.93 -40.22 -6.24
CA GLY A 506 19.22 -40.30 -7.51
C GLY A 506 18.31 -39.10 -7.79
N ARG A 507 17.96 -38.32 -6.76
CA ARG A 507 17.21 -37.06 -6.84
C ARG A 507 18.10 -35.81 -6.90
N GLY A 508 19.43 -35.98 -6.96
CA GLY A 508 20.40 -34.89 -7.11
C GLY A 508 21.07 -34.42 -5.83
N VAL A 509 20.91 -35.13 -4.69
CA VAL A 509 21.64 -34.81 -3.45
C VAL A 509 23.10 -35.23 -3.59
N LEU A 510 24.04 -34.32 -3.27
CA LEU A 510 25.47 -34.62 -3.27
C LEU A 510 25.91 -35.27 -1.95
N ALA A 511 26.97 -36.07 -2.01
CA ALA A 511 27.53 -36.75 -0.84
C ALA A 511 27.87 -35.79 0.31
N GLU A 512 28.56 -34.69 0.01
CA GLU A 512 28.90 -33.65 1.00
C GLU A 512 27.66 -32.98 1.59
N GLN A 513 26.63 -32.79 0.77
CA GLN A 513 25.37 -32.21 1.22
C GLN A 513 24.63 -33.15 2.17
N ALA A 514 24.62 -34.46 1.92
CA ALA A 514 24.03 -35.43 2.83
C ALA A 514 24.70 -35.43 4.20
N VAL A 515 26.05 -35.43 4.24
CA VAL A 515 26.81 -35.36 5.50
C VAL A 515 26.58 -34.03 6.21
N ALA A 516 26.61 -32.91 5.49
CA ALA A 516 26.40 -31.58 6.07
C ALA A 516 24.98 -31.42 6.63
N THR A 517 23.96 -31.90 5.92
CA THR A 517 22.57 -31.88 6.39
C THR A 517 22.41 -32.72 7.65
N LEU A 518 22.93 -33.95 7.69
CA LEU A 518 22.84 -34.78 8.90
C LEU A 518 23.62 -34.16 10.07
N ALA A 519 24.80 -33.58 9.81
CA ALA A 519 25.58 -32.88 10.83
C ALA A 519 24.87 -31.64 11.38
N HIS A 520 24.09 -30.94 10.55
CA HIS A 520 23.28 -29.80 11.00
C HIS A 520 22.14 -30.26 11.90
N LEU A 521 21.45 -31.35 11.55
CA LEU A 521 20.37 -31.91 12.36
C LEU A 521 20.85 -32.50 13.69
N ALA A 522 22.11 -32.96 13.75
CA ALA A 522 22.68 -33.64 14.89
C ALA A 522 22.92 -32.69 16.09
N ASP A 523 22.69 -33.19 17.30
CA ASP A 523 22.97 -32.49 18.57
C ASP A 523 24.45 -32.54 19.01
N GLY A 524 25.29 -33.18 18.20
CA GLY A 524 26.70 -33.36 18.43
C GLY A 524 27.44 -33.79 17.17
N PRO A 525 28.76 -34.04 17.25
CA PRO A 525 29.53 -34.53 16.11
C PRO A 525 29.03 -35.89 15.65
N LEU A 526 28.96 -36.10 14.34
CA LEU A 526 28.56 -37.39 13.77
C LEU A 526 29.58 -38.48 14.15
N PRO A 527 29.13 -39.70 14.51
CA PRO A 527 30.04 -40.82 14.73
C PRO A 527 30.85 -41.14 13.46
N GLU A 528 32.16 -41.42 13.60
CA GLU A 528 33.04 -41.71 12.45
C GLU A 528 32.50 -42.84 11.57
N GLY A 529 31.97 -43.91 12.17
CA GLY A 529 31.37 -45.03 11.43
C GLY A 529 30.15 -44.64 10.59
N VAL A 530 29.37 -43.63 11.01
CA VAL A 530 28.23 -43.11 10.24
C VAL A 530 28.71 -42.27 9.06
N VAL A 531 29.74 -41.45 9.25
CA VAL A 531 30.37 -40.66 8.17
C VAL A 531 30.97 -41.59 7.12
N ASP A 532 31.70 -42.62 7.54
CA ASP A 532 32.29 -43.62 6.64
C ASP A 532 31.21 -44.40 5.88
N ALA A 533 30.13 -44.79 6.57
CA ALA A 533 28.99 -45.46 5.94
C ALA A 533 28.35 -44.56 4.87
N LEU A 534 28.10 -43.29 5.18
CA LEU A 534 27.58 -42.30 4.22
C LEU A 534 28.51 -42.16 3.02
N HIS A 535 29.81 -41.92 3.22
CA HIS A 535 30.79 -41.84 2.14
C HIS A 535 30.82 -43.11 1.27
N GLY A 536 30.72 -44.28 1.90
CA GLY A 536 30.67 -45.57 1.21
C GLY A 536 29.38 -45.77 0.40
N TRP A 537 28.24 -45.35 0.92
CA TRP A 537 26.96 -45.45 0.21
C TRP A 537 26.84 -44.46 -0.94
N THR A 538 27.50 -43.30 -0.80
CA THR A 538 27.47 -42.23 -1.79
C THR A 538 28.56 -42.33 -2.85
N SER A 539 29.38 -43.39 -2.82
CA SER A 539 30.56 -43.52 -3.68
C SER A 539 31.45 -42.27 -3.67
N PHE A 540 31.66 -41.67 -2.49
CA PHE A 540 32.33 -40.37 -2.32
C PHE A 540 33.72 -40.34 -2.97
N TYR A 541 34.47 -41.44 -2.86
CA TYR A 541 35.81 -41.57 -3.45
C TYR A 541 35.83 -41.88 -4.96
N GLY A 542 34.65 -41.93 -5.60
CA GLY A 542 34.49 -42.20 -7.02
C GLY A 542 34.64 -43.68 -7.40
N GLU A 543 34.73 -43.93 -8.70
CA GLU A 543 34.93 -45.26 -9.26
C GLU A 543 36.42 -45.51 -9.54
N ALA A 544 36.93 -46.65 -9.10
CA ALA A 544 38.27 -47.11 -9.45
C ALA A 544 38.18 -48.34 -10.36
N THR A 545 39.00 -48.37 -11.42
CA THR A 545 39.14 -49.55 -12.28
C THR A 545 40.49 -50.20 -12.05
N ALA A 546 40.48 -51.47 -11.62
CA ALA A 546 41.69 -52.28 -11.55
C ALA A 546 42.03 -52.82 -12.95
N ARG A 547 43.29 -52.66 -13.39
CA ARG A 547 43.80 -53.23 -14.64
C ARG A 547 45.11 -53.95 -14.39
N GLU A 548 45.26 -55.14 -14.98
CA GLU A 548 46.54 -55.85 -14.99
C GLU A 548 47.49 -55.24 -16.02
N MET A 549 48.53 -54.58 -15.52
CA MET A 549 49.55 -53.91 -16.31
C MET A 549 50.90 -54.59 -16.09
N ILE A 550 51.66 -54.76 -17.17
CA ILE A 550 53.08 -55.13 -17.14
C ILE A 550 53.89 -53.85 -17.24
N ALA A 551 54.72 -53.59 -16.24
CA ALA A 551 55.66 -52.48 -16.28
C ALA A 551 56.90 -52.88 -17.07
N LEU A 552 57.25 -52.06 -18.07
CA LEU A 552 58.46 -52.20 -18.85
C LEU A 552 59.38 -51.00 -18.58
N THR A 553 60.57 -51.28 -18.06
CA THR A 553 61.60 -50.27 -17.80
C THR A 553 62.60 -50.26 -18.95
N PHE A 554 62.84 -49.09 -19.53
CA PHE A 554 63.86 -48.89 -20.55
C PHE A 554 65.20 -48.53 -19.88
N SER A 555 66.31 -48.77 -20.59
CA SER A 555 67.63 -48.44 -20.06
C SER A 555 67.87 -46.91 -20.03
N HIS A 556 67.24 -46.16 -20.94
CA HIS A 556 67.39 -44.72 -21.08
C HIS A 556 66.07 -44.06 -21.50
N LEU A 557 65.93 -42.78 -21.15
CA LEU A 557 64.71 -41.99 -21.39
C LEU A 557 64.47 -41.73 -22.88
N ASP A 558 65.53 -41.42 -23.62
CA ASP A 558 65.47 -41.21 -25.07
C ASP A 558 64.94 -42.46 -25.80
N VAL A 559 65.37 -43.66 -25.40
CA VAL A 559 64.88 -44.92 -25.98
C VAL A 559 63.38 -45.12 -25.73
N MET A 560 62.90 -44.77 -24.53
CA MET A 560 61.48 -44.81 -24.20
C MET A 560 60.69 -43.79 -25.04
N GLU A 561 61.21 -42.57 -25.21
CA GLU A 561 60.57 -41.52 -26.02
C GLU A 561 60.46 -41.93 -27.49
N HIS A 562 61.50 -42.54 -28.06
CA HIS A 562 61.43 -43.10 -29.41
C HIS A 562 60.39 -44.21 -29.53
N ALA A 563 60.29 -45.10 -28.54
CA ALA A 563 59.28 -46.16 -28.52
C ALA A 563 57.85 -45.60 -28.40
N LEU A 564 57.65 -44.51 -27.65
CA LEU A 564 56.36 -43.81 -27.53
C LEU A 564 56.03 -42.96 -28.76
N ALA A 565 57.02 -42.55 -29.56
CA ALA A 565 56.81 -41.83 -30.81
C ALA A 565 56.42 -42.75 -31.99
N ASP A 566 56.65 -44.07 -31.88
CA ASP A 566 56.24 -45.03 -32.90
C ASP A 566 54.71 -45.22 -32.89
N PRO A 567 54.01 -45.06 -34.03
CA PRO A 567 52.55 -45.09 -34.09
C PRO A 567 51.89 -46.40 -33.64
N GLU A 568 52.58 -47.54 -33.75
CA GLU A 568 52.06 -48.84 -33.32
C GLU A 568 52.32 -49.07 -31.83
N LEU A 569 53.52 -48.76 -31.35
CA LEU A 569 53.89 -48.90 -29.95
C LEU A 569 53.19 -47.86 -29.06
N ALA A 570 53.00 -46.63 -29.52
CA ALA A 570 52.25 -45.59 -28.80
C ALA A 570 50.81 -46.01 -28.44
N ARG A 571 50.23 -46.96 -29.20
CA ARG A 571 48.89 -47.51 -28.93
C ARG A 571 48.91 -48.66 -27.92
N LEU A 572 50.07 -49.24 -27.64
CA LEU A 572 50.25 -50.41 -26.78
C LEU A 572 50.97 -50.07 -25.47
N LEU A 573 51.75 -48.99 -25.45
CA LEU A 573 52.51 -48.51 -24.31
C LEU A 573 51.83 -47.28 -23.69
N GLN A 574 51.75 -47.23 -22.38
CA GLN A 574 51.24 -46.09 -21.63
C GLN A 574 52.35 -45.52 -20.74
N ALA A 575 52.78 -44.29 -21.00
CA ALA A 575 53.73 -43.60 -20.12
C ALA A 575 53.09 -43.29 -18.77
N ILE A 576 53.89 -43.35 -17.69
CA ILE A 576 53.48 -42.87 -16.37
C ILE A 576 53.94 -41.41 -16.23
N PRO A 577 53.03 -40.43 -16.23
CA PRO A 577 53.41 -39.03 -16.08
C PRO A 577 54.16 -38.80 -14.76
N GLY A 578 55.33 -38.16 -14.80
CA GLY A 578 56.12 -37.83 -13.62
C GLY A 578 56.96 -38.96 -13.02
N ALA A 579 57.04 -40.13 -13.67
CA ALA A 579 57.94 -41.19 -13.23
C ALA A 579 59.41 -40.77 -13.36
N THR A 580 60.21 -41.03 -12.32
CA THR A 580 61.67 -40.75 -12.29
C THR A 580 62.51 -41.75 -13.07
N LEU A 581 61.93 -42.92 -13.37
CA LEU A 581 62.53 -43.98 -14.19
C LEU A 581 61.80 -44.05 -15.53
N PRO A 582 62.49 -44.39 -16.63
CA PRO A 582 61.86 -44.53 -17.94
C PRO A 582 61.02 -45.81 -18.01
N ILE A 583 59.81 -45.75 -17.44
CA ILE A 583 58.87 -46.86 -17.31
C ILE A 583 57.62 -46.59 -18.14
N VAL A 584 57.19 -47.61 -18.88
CA VAL A 584 55.87 -47.65 -19.52
C VAL A 584 55.06 -48.82 -18.99
N LEU A 585 53.75 -48.67 -18.99
CA LEU A 585 52.80 -49.73 -18.67
C LEU A 585 52.23 -50.33 -19.95
N ILE A 586 52.06 -51.64 -19.97
CA ILE A 586 51.48 -52.39 -21.08
C ILE A 586 50.35 -53.23 -20.51
N GLU A 587 49.14 -53.14 -21.04
CA GLU A 587 48.07 -54.06 -20.63
C GLU A 587 48.49 -55.52 -20.91
N ARG A 588 48.28 -56.43 -19.95
CA ARG A 588 48.77 -57.83 -20.07
C ARG A 588 48.35 -58.51 -21.37
N ARG A 589 47.11 -58.30 -21.83
CA ARG A 589 46.59 -58.82 -23.11
C ARG A 589 47.38 -58.35 -24.35
N ASN A 590 47.97 -57.17 -24.27
CA ASN A 590 48.72 -56.54 -25.35
C ASN A 590 50.22 -56.85 -25.27
N PHE A 591 50.69 -57.46 -24.19
CA PHE A 591 52.12 -57.69 -23.97
C PHE A 591 52.77 -58.54 -25.05
N ALA A 592 52.14 -59.63 -25.50
CA ALA A 592 52.70 -60.46 -26.57
C ALA A 592 52.90 -59.67 -27.88
N ARG A 593 51.93 -58.82 -28.21
CA ARG A 593 51.97 -57.96 -29.40
C ARG A 593 52.97 -56.82 -29.24
N ALA A 594 52.98 -56.14 -28.09
CA ALA A 594 53.94 -55.09 -27.78
C ALA A 594 55.37 -55.64 -27.78
N ARG A 595 55.59 -56.81 -27.18
CA ARG A 595 56.88 -57.53 -27.18
C ARG A 595 57.35 -57.84 -28.60
N ALA A 596 56.47 -58.36 -29.46
CA ALA A 596 56.81 -58.61 -30.85
C ALA A 596 57.16 -57.29 -31.60
N ALA A 597 56.39 -56.22 -31.39
CA ALA A 597 56.61 -54.93 -32.01
C ALA A 597 57.90 -54.24 -31.54
N LEU A 598 58.24 -54.35 -30.25
CA LEU A 598 59.49 -53.84 -29.66
C LEU A 598 60.70 -54.61 -30.21
N ILE A 599 60.64 -55.94 -30.23
CA ILE A 599 61.70 -56.79 -30.80
C ILE A 599 61.90 -56.50 -32.29
N ALA A 600 60.83 -56.35 -33.06
CA ALA A 600 60.90 -56.01 -34.49
C ALA A 600 61.59 -54.66 -34.76
N ARG A 601 61.55 -53.74 -33.79
CA ARG A 601 62.22 -52.43 -33.84
C ARG A 601 63.61 -52.44 -33.20
N GLY A 602 64.15 -53.62 -32.89
CA GLY A 602 65.52 -53.81 -32.41
C GLY A 602 65.70 -53.72 -30.90
N LEU A 603 64.62 -53.65 -30.11
CA LEU A 603 64.71 -53.63 -28.64
C LEU A 603 64.81 -55.05 -28.08
N ALA A 604 65.93 -55.34 -27.40
CA ALA A 604 66.11 -56.59 -26.67
C ALA A 604 65.46 -56.48 -25.28
N LEU A 605 64.42 -57.28 -25.04
CA LEU A 605 63.73 -57.35 -23.76
C LEU A 605 64.36 -58.42 -22.88
N SER A 606 64.94 -58.02 -21.74
CA SER A 606 65.43 -58.94 -20.71
C SER A 606 64.33 -59.26 -19.70
N GLY A 607 64.09 -60.55 -19.45
CA GLY A 607 63.00 -61.03 -18.59
C GLY A 607 61.68 -61.24 -19.34
N ASP A 608 60.98 -62.33 -19.01
CA ASP A 608 59.65 -62.64 -19.53
C ASP A 608 58.68 -62.78 -18.33
N PRO A 609 57.95 -61.71 -17.97
CA PRO A 609 57.05 -61.74 -16.82
C PRO A 609 55.90 -62.73 -16.98
N VAL A 610 55.62 -63.21 -18.20
CA VAL A 610 54.57 -64.22 -18.45
C VAL A 610 55.04 -65.65 -18.12
N LYS A 611 56.35 -65.91 -18.04
CA LYS A 611 56.90 -67.22 -17.64
C LYS A 611 57.06 -67.40 -16.12
N ALA A 612 57.01 -66.31 -15.34
CA ALA A 612 57.20 -66.35 -13.89
C ALA A 612 55.94 -66.76 -13.09
N ASP A 613 54.74 -66.68 -13.68
CA ASP A 613 53.46 -67.01 -13.01
C ASP A 613 53.09 -68.51 -13.03
N ASN A 614 53.90 -69.38 -13.65
CA ASN A 614 53.70 -70.84 -13.69
C ASN A 614 54.75 -71.61 -12.85
N ALA A 615 55.37 -70.96 -11.86
CA ALA A 615 56.38 -71.54 -10.97
C ALA A 615 55.96 -71.47 -9.50
#